data_AF-A0A0K8VGS4-F1
#
_entry.id   AF-A0A0K8VGS4-F1
#
_cell.length_a   1.000
_cell.length_b   1.000
_cell.length_c   1.000
_cell.angle_alpha   90.00
_cell.angle_beta   90.00
_cell.angle_gamma   90.00
#
_symmetry.space_group_name_H-M   'P 1'
#
loop_
_entity.id
_entity.type
_entity.pdbx_description
1 polymer ?
#
loop_
_entity_poly.entity_id
_entity_poly.type
_entity_poly.pdbx_seq_one_letter_code
_entity_poly.pdbx_strand_id
1 'polypeptide(L)'
;MIAAPYHAAVRRSIRAFPTSPIKNILVESGLPALHDNMEDKIFRLYSRLTLSPNPLVRKDFQSAASRVSTPKQPSSIHTCSLFANQVELPIKQHNPRYTHHPPWAASKTSFINDLASLRKDSTPNTVYIAKFSETIAHYKSNDWQLIFTDGSKASHTSYAVVTENQVVVAYGLLFSFCSIFTAEATAIFHAVQYSAKTKGKHIICTDSMSCFQAIQNHNKSGSIIKNIKNTLISFPGKIKIMWIPGHSGIKGNTLADTIAKDISITPTITSEVILPSDIYRLIHSHKVIT
;
A
#
# COMPACT_ATOMS: atom_id res chain seq x y z
N MET A 1 -34.93 14.35 -0.52
CA MET A 1 -35.87 13.78 -1.51
C MET A 1 -35.75 12.26 -1.70
N ILE A 2 -34.57 11.64 -1.51
CA ILE A 2 -34.35 10.19 -1.78
C ILE A 2 -34.79 9.25 -0.63
N ALA A 3 -34.92 9.76 0.60
CA ALA A 3 -35.22 8.94 1.78
C ALA A 3 -36.57 8.19 1.71
N ALA A 4 -37.63 8.85 1.24
CA ALA A 4 -38.96 8.22 1.19
C ALA A 4 -39.02 7.04 0.19
N PRO A 5 -38.55 7.16 -1.07
CA PRO A 5 -38.43 6.01 -1.97
C PRO A 5 -37.55 4.88 -1.43
N TYR A 6 -36.41 5.22 -0.81
CA TYR A 6 -35.51 4.23 -0.21
C TYR A 6 -36.21 3.42 0.89
N HIS A 7 -36.80 4.10 1.89
CA HIS A 7 -37.49 3.41 2.99
C HIS A 7 -38.69 2.60 2.50
N ALA A 8 -39.43 3.09 1.50
CA ALA A 8 -40.55 2.36 0.91
C ALA A 8 -40.07 1.07 0.21
N ALA A 9 -38.95 1.11 -0.50
CA ALA A 9 -38.37 -0.06 -1.14
C ALA A 9 -37.93 -1.11 -0.10
N VAL A 10 -37.22 -0.69 0.96
CA VAL A 10 -36.78 -1.62 2.03
C VAL A 10 -37.97 -2.27 2.72
N ARG A 11 -39.02 -1.51 3.03
CA ARG A 11 -40.26 -2.07 3.61
C ARG A 11 -40.86 -3.15 2.73
N ARG A 12 -40.96 -2.89 1.43
CA ARG A 12 -41.52 -3.85 0.47
C ARG A 12 -40.65 -5.10 0.34
N SER A 13 -39.32 -4.98 0.38
CA SER A 13 -38.43 -6.14 0.24
C SER A 13 -38.53 -7.11 1.42
N ILE A 14 -38.71 -6.62 2.64
CA ILE A 14 -38.87 -7.46 3.85
C ILE A 14 -40.34 -7.67 4.26
N ARG A 15 -41.30 -7.19 3.46
CA ARG A 15 -42.74 -7.22 3.75
C ARG A 15 -43.14 -6.58 5.10
N ALA A 16 -42.41 -5.55 5.53
CA ALA A 16 -42.71 -4.82 6.75
C ALA A 16 -43.93 -3.90 6.57
N PHE A 17 -44.69 -3.71 7.65
CA PHE A 17 -45.83 -2.79 7.65
C PHE A 17 -45.39 -1.34 7.34
N PRO A 18 -46.25 -0.53 6.70
CA PRO A 18 -45.96 0.88 6.45
C PRO A 18 -45.68 1.70 7.71
N THR A 19 -46.20 1.27 8.87
CA THR A 19 -46.07 1.94 10.17
C THR A 19 -44.86 1.51 10.98
N SER A 20 -44.17 0.42 10.61
CA SER A 20 -43.02 -0.07 11.37
C SER A 20 -41.92 1.00 11.50
N PRO A 21 -41.19 1.09 12.62
CA PRO A 21 -40.10 2.05 12.76
C PRO A 21 -38.98 1.82 11.73
N ILE A 22 -38.44 2.91 11.15
CA ILE A 22 -37.40 2.85 10.10
C ILE A 22 -36.14 2.16 10.62
N LYS A 23 -35.72 2.46 11.86
CA LYS A 23 -34.53 1.86 12.48
C LYS A 23 -34.63 0.33 12.48
N ASN A 24 -35.77 -0.21 12.88
CA ASN A 24 -35.99 -1.67 12.96
C ASN A 24 -35.99 -2.31 11.57
N ILE A 25 -36.59 -1.65 10.58
CA ILE A 25 -36.63 -2.16 9.20
C ILE A 25 -35.23 -2.20 8.58
N LEU A 26 -34.43 -1.17 8.80
CA LEU A 26 -33.06 -1.12 8.30
C LEU A 26 -32.21 -2.24 8.92
N VAL A 27 -32.30 -2.43 10.24
CA VAL A 27 -31.65 -3.54 10.96
C VAL A 27 -32.09 -4.90 10.40
N GLU A 28 -33.40 -5.14 10.28
CA GLU A 28 -33.93 -6.42 9.80
C GLU A 28 -33.53 -6.71 8.34
N SER A 29 -33.47 -5.67 7.51
CA SER A 29 -33.03 -5.80 6.12
C SER A 29 -31.52 -5.93 5.94
N GLY A 30 -30.73 -5.72 7.00
CA GLY A 30 -29.27 -5.63 6.92
C GLY A 30 -28.75 -4.44 6.12
N LEU A 31 -29.58 -3.40 5.90
CA LEU A 31 -29.21 -2.21 5.13
C LEU A 31 -28.86 -1.03 6.05
N PRO A 32 -27.81 -0.25 5.73
CA PRO A 32 -27.43 0.92 6.52
C PRO A 32 -28.43 2.07 6.36
N ALA A 33 -28.41 3.05 7.27
CA ALA A 33 -29.16 4.28 7.04
C ALA A 33 -28.64 5.01 5.79
N LEU A 34 -29.55 5.75 5.13
CA LEU A 34 -29.22 6.45 3.89
C LEU A 34 -28.06 7.44 4.09
N HIS A 35 -28.04 8.12 5.24
CA HIS A 35 -26.98 9.06 5.60
C HIS A 35 -25.62 8.36 5.68
N ASP A 36 -25.50 7.30 6.47
CA ASP A 36 -24.27 6.52 6.64
C ASP A 36 -23.75 5.93 5.32
N ASN A 37 -24.66 5.51 4.43
CA ASN A 37 -24.31 5.00 3.11
C ASN A 37 -23.82 6.12 2.17
N MET A 38 -24.44 7.31 2.25
CA MET A 38 -23.99 8.47 1.50
C MET A 38 -22.61 8.93 1.98
N GLU A 39 -22.41 9.04 3.29
CA GLU A 39 -21.11 9.38 3.88
C GLU A 39 -20.04 8.37 3.46
N ASP A 40 -20.33 7.07 3.52
CA ASP A 40 -19.43 6.04 3.03
C ASP A 40 -18.97 6.26 1.60
N LYS A 41 -19.92 6.54 0.71
CA LYS A 41 -19.63 6.76 -0.71
C LYS A 41 -18.83 8.03 -0.91
N ILE A 42 -19.11 9.07 -0.13
CA ILE A 42 -18.36 10.33 -0.13
C ILE A 42 -16.93 10.10 0.38
N PHE A 43 -16.73 9.37 1.46
CA PHE A 43 -15.39 9.12 1.99
C PHE A 43 -14.56 8.24 1.04
N ARG A 44 -15.18 7.25 0.40
CA ARG A 44 -14.52 6.42 -0.63
C ARG A 44 -14.08 7.25 -1.85
N LEU A 45 -14.75 8.38 -2.11
CA LEU A 45 -14.39 9.32 -3.16
C LEU A 45 -13.01 9.93 -2.90
N TYR A 46 -12.57 10.06 -1.64
CA TYR A 46 -11.25 10.59 -1.26
C TYR A 46 -10.15 9.97 -2.12
N SER A 47 -10.08 8.63 -2.14
CA SER A 47 -9.05 7.89 -2.89
C SER A 47 -9.03 8.24 -4.38
N ARG A 48 -10.19 8.51 -4.97
CA ARG A 48 -10.33 8.87 -6.39
C ARG A 48 -9.98 10.33 -6.64
N LEU A 49 -10.21 11.22 -5.68
CA LEU A 49 -9.92 12.65 -5.80
C LEU A 49 -8.43 12.92 -5.63
N THR A 50 -7.81 12.36 -4.59
CA THR A 50 -6.36 12.56 -4.31
C THR A 50 -5.47 11.82 -5.29
N LEU A 51 -5.77 10.54 -5.57
CA LEU A 51 -4.95 9.69 -6.45
C LEU A 51 -5.35 9.80 -7.93
N SER A 52 -6.19 10.78 -8.30
CA SER A 52 -6.64 10.96 -9.68
C SER A 52 -5.47 11.23 -10.63
N PRO A 53 -5.41 10.56 -11.79
CA PRO A 53 -4.51 10.95 -12.87
C PRO A 53 -4.83 12.36 -13.41
N ASN A 54 -6.10 12.79 -13.34
CA ASN A 54 -6.53 14.06 -13.89
C ASN A 54 -6.12 15.22 -12.96
N PRO A 55 -5.26 16.16 -13.43
CA PRO A 55 -4.83 17.30 -12.62
C PRO A 55 -5.96 18.26 -12.25
N LEU A 56 -7.01 18.37 -13.07
CA LEU A 56 -8.15 19.26 -12.80
C LEU A 56 -8.93 18.79 -11.57
N VAL A 57 -9.26 17.50 -11.52
CA VAL A 57 -9.96 16.89 -10.37
C VAL A 57 -9.18 17.10 -9.06
N ARG A 58 -7.84 16.99 -9.11
CA ARG A 58 -7.00 17.24 -7.94
C ARG A 58 -7.00 18.71 -7.54
N LYS A 59 -6.92 19.63 -8.50
CA LYS A 59 -6.99 21.08 -8.24
C LYS A 59 -8.33 21.46 -7.63
N ASP A 60 -9.43 20.90 -8.12
CA ASP A 60 -10.77 21.14 -7.58
C ASP A 60 -10.89 20.63 -6.13
N PHE A 61 -10.36 19.44 -5.83
CA PHE A 61 -10.33 18.92 -4.47
C PHE A 61 -9.46 19.78 -3.53
N GLN A 62 -8.28 20.19 -3.98
CA GLN A 62 -7.40 21.09 -3.22
C GLN A 62 -8.05 22.45 -2.98
N SER A 63 -8.73 23.01 -3.98
CA SER A 63 -9.48 24.26 -3.86
C SER A 63 -10.65 24.12 -2.89
N ALA A 64 -11.38 23.00 -2.91
CA ALA A 64 -12.47 22.73 -1.98
C ALA A 64 -11.98 22.62 -0.53
N ALA A 65 -10.79 22.05 -0.33
CA ALA A 65 -10.15 21.91 0.97
C ALA A 65 -9.56 23.23 1.51
N SER A 66 -9.16 24.15 0.63
CA SER A 66 -8.64 25.47 1.02
C SER A 66 -9.73 26.52 1.29
N ARG A 67 -11.01 26.17 1.17
CA ARG A 67 -12.11 27.11 1.44
C ARG A 67 -12.24 27.34 2.94
N VAL A 68 -12.24 28.62 3.33
CA VAL A 68 -12.40 29.05 4.73
C VAL A 68 -13.88 29.03 5.16
N SER A 69 -14.80 29.28 4.22
CA SER A 69 -16.24 29.31 4.50
C SER A 69 -16.93 28.02 4.05
N THR A 70 -17.73 27.44 4.94
CA THR A 70 -18.60 26.32 4.61
C THR A 70 -19.82 26.82 3.84
N PRO A 71 -20.06 26.34 2.60
CA PRO A 71 -21.25 26.71 1.86
C PRO A 71 -22.51 26.19 2.55
N LYS A 72 -23.63 26.90 2.39
CA LYS A 72 -24.93 26.51 2.98
C LYS A 72 -25.36 25.08 2.60
N GLN A 73 -24.95 24.63 1.42
CA GLN A 73 -25.08 23.24 1.00
C GLN A 73 -23.70 22.72 0.55
N PRO A 74 -23.03 21.87 1.36
CA PRO A 74 -21.72 21.35 1.00
C PRO A 74 -21.82 20.38 -0.17
N SER A 75 -20.88 20.51 -1.11
CA SER A 75 -20.71 19.53 -2.19
C SER A 75 -20.08 18.24 -1.65
N SER A 76 -20.20 17.14 -2.39
CA SER A 76 -19.54 15.88 -2.00
C SER A 76 -18.02 16.02 -1.91
N ILE A 77 -17.41 16.85 -2.76
CA ILE A 77 -15.96 17.13 -2.75
C ILE A 77 -15.57 17.90 -1.48
N HIS A 78 -16.35 18.92 -1.10
CA HIS A 78 -16.09 19.68 0.12
C HIS A 78 -16.32 18.84 1.38
N THR A 79 -17.40 18.05 1.42
CA THR A 79 -17.66 17.11 2.53
C THR A 79 -16.52 16.10 2.69
N CYS A 80 -16.02 15.57 1.57
CA CYS A 80 -14.85 14.69 1.57
C CYS A 80 -13.58 15.39 2.08
N SER A 81 -13.41 16.69 1.80
CA SER A 81 -12.27 17.46 2.32
C SER A 81 -12.36 17.71 3.83
N LEU A 82 -13.57 17.91 4.37
CA LEU A 82 -13.79 18.02 5.81
C LEU A 82 -13.43 16.71 6.53
N PHE A 83 -13.88 15.58 5.98
CA PHE A 83 -13.48 14.26 6.48
C PHE A 83 -11.96 14.06 6.42
N ALA A 84 -11.32 14.43 5.30
CA ALA A 84 -9.88 14.32 5.18
C ALA A 84 -9.16 15.12 6.27
N ASN A 85 -9.61 16.35 6.58
CA ASN A 85 -9.05 17.15 7.66
C ASN A 85 -9.29 16.53 9.04
N GLN A 86 -10.48 15.97 9.30
CA GLN A 86 -10.82 15.33 10.57
C GLN A 86 -9.96 14.11 10.88
N VAL A 87 -9.57 13.35 9.85
CA VAL A 87 -8.76 12.13 9.98
C VAL A 87 -7.30 12.37 9.59
N GLU A 88 -6.88 13.64 9.49
CA GLU A 88 -5.50 14.05 9.17
C GLU A 88 -4.94 13.41 7.88
N LEU A 89 -5.81 13.21 6.89
CA LEU A 89 -5.45 12.66 5.59
C LEU A 89 -4.82 13.74 4.70
N PRO A 90 -3.75 13.43 3.95
CA PRO A 90 -3.04 14.41 3.14
C PRO A 90 -3.85 14.83 1.89
N ILE A 91 -4.21 16.11 1.81
CA ILE A 91 -4.96 16.66 0.68
C ILE A 91 -4.10 16.78 -0.59
N LYS A 92 -2.80 17.03 -0.44
CA LYS A 92 -1.83 17.09 -1.53
C LYS A 92 -1.02 15.81 -1.53
N GLN A 93 -0.94 15.16 -2.69
CA GLN A 93 -0.06 14.02 -2.89
C GLN A 93 0.69 14.16 -4.21
N HIS A 94 1.97 13.82 -4.20
CA HIS A 94 2.77 13.74 -5.40
C HIS A 94 2.53 12.39 -6.10
N ASN A 95 1.71 12.40 -7.16
CA ASN A 95 1.54 11.20 -7.98
C ASN A 95 2.74 11.05 -8.93
N PRO A 96 3.43 9.90 -8.91
CA PRO A 96 4.46 9.63 -9.90
C PRO A 96 3.84 9.57 -11.30
N ARG A 97 4.58 10.07 -12.30
CA ARG A 97 4.17 9.96 -13.70
C ARG A 97 4.15 8.47 -14.09
N TYR A 98 3.01 8.00 -14.57
CA TYR A 98 2.86 6.63 -15.03
C TYR A 98 3.48 6.49 -16.43
N THR A 99 4.55 5.73 -16.56
CA THR A 99 4.88 5.12 -17.85
C THR A 99 3.96 3.92 -18.07
N HIS A 100 3.36 3.82 -19.25
CA HIS A 100 2.50 2.70 -19.58
C HIS A 100 3.33 1.65 -20.31
N HIS A 101 3.92 0.73 -19.56
CA HIS A 101 4.43 -0.52 -20.13
C HIS A 101 3.31 -1.56 -20.09
N PRO A 102 3.22 -2.45 -21.09
CA PRO A 102 2.24 -3.53 -21.05
C PRO A 102 2.57 -4.46 -19.88
N PRO A 103 1.55 -5.07 -19.23
CA PRO A 103 1.74 -5.81 -17.99
C PRO A 103 2.66 -7.04 -18.14
N TRP A 104 2.79 -7.59 -19.36
CA TRP A 104 3.67 -8.71 -19.69
C TRP A 104 5.11 -8.32 -20.06
N ALA A 105 5.47 -7.03 -20.06
CA ALA A 105 6.82 -6.60 -20.44
C ALA A 105 7.90 -6.94 -19.40
N ALA A 106 7.52 -7.23 -18.15
CA ALA A 106 8.49 -7.63 -17.14
C ALA A 106 9.02 -9.04 -17.42
N SER A 107 10.34 -9.17 -17.57
CA SER A 107 10.97 -10.47 -17.81
C SER A 107 10.79 -11.40 -16.62
N LYS A 108 10.46 -12.68 -16.88
CA LYS A 108 10.46 -13.73 -15.85
C LYS A 108 11.83 -13.87 -15.17
N THR A 109 12.91 -13.54 -15.87
CA THR A 109 14.28 -13.60 -15.35
C THR A 109 14.59 -12.54 -14.29
N SER A 110 13.70 -11.56 -14.08
CA SER A 110 13.85 -10.55 -13.02
C SER A 110 13.45 -11.08 -11.64
N PHE A 111 12.86 -12.28 -11.53
CA PHE A 111 12.38 -12.84 -10.28
C PHE A 111 13.18 -14.07 -9.89
N ILE A 112 13.69 -14.09 -8.65
CA ILE A 112 14.43 -15.22 -8.06
C ILE A 112 13.58 -15.79 -6.92
N ASN A 113 13.25 -17.08 -7.01
CA ASN A 113 12.33 -17.73 -6.07
C ASN A 113 12.87 -19.07 -5.53
N ASP A 114 14.18 -19.29 -5.64
CA ASP A 114 14.81 -20.59 -5.34
C ASP A 114 14.52 -21.07 -3.92
N LEU A 115 14.47 -20.14 -2.95
CA LEU A 115 14.23 -20.44 -1.54
C LEU A 115 12.76 -20.76 -1.22
N ALA A 116 11.80 -20.36 -2.06
CA ALA A 116 10.38 -20.60 -1.79
C ALA A 116 9.96 -22.05 -2.01
N SER A 117 10.81 -22.86 -2.66
CA SER A 117 10.59 -24.30 -2.81
C SER A 117 10.66 -25.06 -1.49
N LEU A 118 11.35 -24.51 -0.49
CA LEU A 118 11.52 -25.12 0.83
C LEU A 118 10.33 -24.81 1.73
N ARG A 119 9.78 -25.84 2.39
CA ARG A 119 8.66 -25.69 3.33
C ARG A 119 9.14 -25.04 4.62
N LYS A 120 8.52 -23.92 5.00
CA LYS A 120 8.89 -23.14 6.19
C LYS A 120 8.74 -23.93 7.50
N ASP A 121 7.76 -24.82 7.57
CA ASP A 121 7.43 -25.56 8.80
C ASP A 121 8.46 -26.66 9.16
N SER A 122 9.18 -27.18 8.16
CA SER A 122 10.08 -28.32 8.31
C SER A 122 11.55 -27.99 8.09
N THR A 123 11.86 -26.79 7.59
CA THR A 123 13.21 -26.43 7.18
C THR A 123 13.88 -25.58 8.26
N PRO A 124 15.02 -26.02 8.84
CA PRO A 124 15.73 -25.22 9.83
C PRO A 124 16.37 -23.99 9.18
N ASN A 125 16.49 -22.90 9.95
CA ASN A 125 17.06 -21.63 9.48
C ASN A 125 18.48 -21.78 8.89
N THR A 126 19.28 -22.73 9.39
CA THR A 126 20.62 -23.02 8.88
C THR A 126 20.61 -23.45 7.41
N VAL A 127 19.60 -24.20 6.98
CA VAL A 127 19.44 -24.62 5.57
C VAL A 127 19.08 -23.41 4.70
N TYR A 128 18.22 -22.51 5.19
CA TYR A 128 17.90 -21.28 4.48
C TYR A 128 19.14 -20.38 4.31
N ILE A 129 19.95 -20.22 5.36
CA ILE A 129 21.20 -19.44 5.30
C ILE A 129 22.19 -20.09 4.31
N ALA A 130 22.35 -21.42 4.34
CA ALA A 130 23.23 -22.14 3.44
C ALA A 130 22.77 -21.99 1.99
N LYS A 131 21.47 -22.21 1.72
CA LYS A 131 20.91 -22.10 0.38
C LYS A 131 20.97 -20.68 -0.16
N PHE A 132 20.67 -19.69 0.68
CA PHE A 132 20.84 -18.28 0.36
C PHE A 132 22.29 -17.97 -0.04
N SER A 133 23.26 -18.42 0.77
CA SER A 133 24.69 -18.18 0.51
C SER A 133 25.15 -18.82 -0.80
N GLU A 134 24.69 -20.03 -1.10
CA GLU A 134 24.96 -20.73 -2.37
C GLU A 134 24.40 -19.93 -3.57
N THR A 135 23.11 -19.57 -3.53
CA THR A 135 22.48 -18.80 -4.62
C THR A 135 23.15 -17.44 -4.83
N ILE A 136 23.45 -16.73 -3.73
CA ILE A 136 24.11 -15.42 -3.80
C ILE A 136 25.54 -15.51 -4.32
N ALA A 137 26.30 -16.57 -4.01
CA ALA A 137 27.68 -16.72 -4.49
C ALA A 137 27.75 -16.69 -6.03
N HIS A 138 26.81 -17.37 -6.71
CA HIS A 138 26.69 -17.35 -8.16
C HIS A 138 26.35 -15.95 -8.72
N TYR A 139 25.54 -15.16 -8.00
CA TYR A 139 25.23 -13.80 -8.43
C TYR A 139 26.39 -12.84 -8.14
N LYS A 140 27.09 -12.99 -7.02
CA LYS A 140 28.26 -12.16 -6.68
C LYS A 140 29.40 -12.33 -7.66
N SER A 141 29.61 -13.53 -8.22
CA SER A 141 30.60 -13.75 -9.28
C SER A 141 30.26 -12.99 -10.59
N ASN A 142 29.04 -12.48 -10.72
CA ASN A 142 28.55 -11.71 -11.87
C ASN A 142 28.32 -10.22 -11.52
N ASP A 143 28.99 -9.72 -10.47
CA ASP A 143 28.95 -8.33 -9.97
C ASP A 143 27.55 -7.85 -9.52
N TRP A 144 26.75 -8.76 -8.96
CA TRP A 144 25.47 -8.39 -8.35
C TRP A 144 25.65 -8.01 -6.88
N GLN A 145 25.11 -6.85 -6.51
CA GLN A 145 25.05 -6.34 -5.14
C GLN A 145 23.67 -6.59 -4.53
N LEU A 146 23.63 -6.82 -3.22
CA LEU A 146 22.36 -7.06 -2.52
C LEU A 146 21.83 -5.80 -1.85
N ILE A 147 20.52 -5.66 -1.89
CA ILE A 147 19.75 -4.67 -1.13
C ILE A 147 18.65 -5.43 -0.40
N PHE A 148 18.52 -5.19 0.90
CA PHE A 148 17.52 -5.78 1.75
C PHE A 148 16.45 -4.74 2.06
N THR A 149 15.20 -5.20 2.10
CA THR A 149 14.03 -4.35 2.33
C THR A 149 13.14 -4.99 3.37
N ASP A 150 12.58 -4.20 4.26
CA ASP A 150 11.60 -4.68 5.24
C ASP A 150 10.59 -3.58 5.57
N GLY A 151 9.40 -4.00 6.00
CA GLY A 151 8.32 -3.17 6.50
C GLY A 151 7.93 -3.58 7.92
N SER A 152 7.65 -2.59 8.78
CA SER A 152 7.16 -2.85 10.13
C SER A 152 5.84 -2.13 10.39
N LYS A 153 5.04 -2.70 11.28
CA LYS A 153 3.80 -2.10 11.77
C LYS A 153 3.68 -2.31 13.27
N ALA A 154 3.81 -1.23 14.02
CA ALA A 154 3.55 -1.16 15.45
C ALA A 154 2.54 -0.03 15.71
N SER A 155 2.91 1.01 16.45
CA SER A 155 2.10 2.24 16.62
C SER A 155 1.90 2.96 15.29
N HIS A 156 2.96 3.00 14.47
CA HIS A 156 2.94 3.50 13.12
C HIS A 156 3.42 2.42 12.15
N THR A 157 3.23 2.69 10.85
CA THR A 157 3.72 1.82 9.78
C THR A 157 5.01 2.42 9.23
N SER A 158 6.06 1.62 9.03
CA SER A 158 7.37 2.12 8.62
C SER A 158 8.07 1.15 7.67
N TYR A 159 9.07 1.62 6.95
CA TYR A 159 9.87 0.81 6.05
C TYR A 159 11.36 1.14 6.16
N ALA A 160 12.20 0.19 5.75
CA ALA A 160 13.64 0.35 5.69
C ALA A 160 14.25 -0.36 4.47
N VAL A 161 15.34 0.21 3.97
CA VAL A 161 16.13 -0.31 2.85
C VAL A 161 17.60 -0.21 3.21
N VAL A 162 18.30 -1.34 3.13
CA VAL A 162 19.69 -1.47 3.59
C VAL A 162 20.52 -2.19 2.54
N THR A 163 21.73 -1.72 2.27
CA THR A 163 22.67 -2.42 1.36
C THR A 163 23.34 -3.60 2.05
N GLU A 164 23.97 -4.49 1.27
CA GLU A 164 24.84 -5.55 1.81
C GLU A 164 25.97 -5.04 2.71
N ASN A 165 26.43 -3.81 2.50
CA ASN A 165 27.46 -3.15 3.30
C ASN A 165 26.88 -2.50 4.58
N GLN A 166 25.65 -2.85 4.95
CA GLN A 166 24.95 -2.35 6.14
C GLN A 166 24.68 -0.83 6.11
N VAL A 167 24.82 -0.19 4.94
CA VAL A 167 24.46 1.22 4.77
C VAL A 167 22.96 1.33 4.55
N VAL A 168 22.30 2.16 5.36
CA VAL A 168 20.87 2.48 5.22
C VAL A 168 20.70 3.46 4.05
N VAL A 169 19.89 3.06 3.07
CA VAL A 169 19.69 3.79 1.82
C VAL A 169 18.44 4.66 1.86
N ALA A 170 17.37 4.09 2.40
CA ALA A 170 16.08 4.74 2.51
C ALA A 170 15.35 4.16 3.69
N TYR A 171 14.63 5.00 4.40
CA TYR A 171 13.79 4.57 5.49
C TYR A 171 12.72 5.63 5.72
N GLY A 172 11.61 5.23 6.33
CA GLY A 172 10.63 6.23 6.67
C GLY A 172 9.38 5.70 7.35
N LEU A 173 8.64 6.65 7.90
CA LEU A 173 7.36 6.44 8.54
C LEU A 173 6.24 6.77 7.54
N LEU A 174 5.31 5.84 7.41
CA LEU A 174 4.04 5.98 6.70
C LEU A 174 2.94 6.34 7.71
N PHE A 175 1.77 6.70 7.20
CA PHE A 175 0.60 6.90 8.04
C PHE A 175 0.28 5.66 8.87
N SER A 176 -0.18 5.87 10.12
CA SER A 176 -0.51 4.78 11.06
C SER A 176 -1.52 3.77 10.50
N PHE A 177 -2.45 4.23 9.66
CA PHE A 177 -3.47 3.40 9.02
C PHE A 177 -2.97 2.55 7.84
N CYS A 178 -1.75 2.76 7.34
CA CYS A 178 -1.19 1.96 6.25
C CYS A 178 -1.06 0.46 6.62
N SER A 179 -1.10 -0.43 5.63
CA SER A 179 -0.76 -1.84 5.89
C SER A 179 0.72 -2.11 5.99
N ILE A 180 1.05 -3.24 6.62
CA ILE A 180 2.30 -3.95 6.40
C ILE A 180 2.62 -4.13 4.91
N PHE A 181 1.65 -4.57 4.08
CA PHE A 181 1.82 -4.66 2.62
C PHE A 181 2.26 -3.32 1.99
N THR A 182 1.73 -2.20 2.45
CA THR A 182 2.11 -0.87 1.96
C THR A 182 3.54 -0.53 2.34
N ALA A 183 3.91 -0.86 3.58
CA ALA A 183 5.27 -0.70 4.10
C ALA A 183 6.29 -1.47 3.25
N GLU A 184 6.06 -2.77 3.09
CA GLU A 184 6.87 -3.69 2.30
C GLU A 184 7.00 -3.25 0.84
N ALA A 185 5.87 -2.91 0.21
CA ALA A 185 5.88 -2.43 -1.17
C ALA A 185 6.62 -1.08 -1.29
N THR A 186 6.57 -0.23 -0.28
CA THR A 186 7.29 1.05 -0.24
C THR A 186 8.79 0.85 -0.10
N ALA A 187 9.20 -0.10 0.76
CA ALA A 187 10.60 -0.51 0.89
C ALA A 187 11.16 -0.99 -0.47
N ILE A 188 10.45 -1.89 -1.15
CA ILE A 188 10.83 -2.40 -2.48
C ILE A 188 10.86 -1.27 -3.51
N PHE A 189 9.89 -0.36 -3.49
CA PHE A 189 9.86 0.77 -4.41
C PHE A 189 11.10 1.66 -4.26
N HIS A 190 11.48 2.02 -3.03
CA HIS A 190 12.69 2.81 -2.79
C HIS A 190 13.97 2.06 -3.16
N ALA A 191 14.04 0.75 -2.90
CA ALA A 191 15.16 -0.08 -3.33
C ALA A 191 15.33 -0.10 -4.85
N VAL A 192 14.23 -0.30 -5.58
CA VAL A 192 14.23 -0.29 -7.06
C VAL A 192 14.62 1.09 -7.60
N GLN A 193 14.13 2.18 -6.99
CA GLN A 193 14.52 3.54 -7.37
C GLN A 193 16.01 3.82 -7.12
N TYR A 194 16.55 3.33 -6.01
CA TYR A 194 17.98 3.43 -5.73
C TYR A 194 18.80 2.67 -6.77
N SER A 195 18.47 1.40 -7.02
CA SER A 195 19.14 0.57 -8.04
C SER A 195 19.07 1.16 -9.45
N ALA A 196 17.98 1.85 -9.78
CA ALA A 196 17.85 2.55 -11.05
C ALA A 196 18.89 3.67 -11.20
N LYS A 197 19.13 4.44 -10.13
CA LYS A 197 20.04 5.60 -10.09
C LYS A 197 21.50 5.23 -9.91
N THR A 198 21.81 4.12 -9.23
CA THR A 198 23.19 3.68 -8.99
C THR A 198 23.74 2.87 -10.15
N LYS A 199 25.07 2.82 -10.27
CA LYS A 199 25.76 1.92 -11.22
C LYS A 199 25.74 0.49 -10.67
N GLY A 200 25.86 -0.50 -11.55
CA GLY A 200 25.91 -1.92 -11.17
C GLY A 200 24.56 -2.63 -11.20
N LYS A 201 24.61 -3.94 -10.93
CA LYS A 201 23.45 -4.83 -10.93
C LYS A 201 23.04 -5.10 -9.48
N HIS A 202 21.74 -5.11 -9.21
CA HIS A 202 21.21 -5.20 -7.86
C HIS A 202 20.16 -6.30 -7.73
N ILE A 203 20.25 -7.06 -6.64
CA ILE A 203 19.22 -8.00 -6.20
C ILE A 203 18.55 -7.41 -4.97
N ILE A 204 17.24 -7.19 -5.07
CA ILE A 204 16.41 -6.70 -3.99
C ILE A 204 15.82 -7.91 -3.27
N CYS A 205 16.33 -8.16 -2.08
CA CYS A 205 15.90 -9.22 -1.17
C CYS A 205 14.76 -8.70 -0.30
N THR A 206 13.60 -9.34 -0.41
CA THR A 206 12.40 -9.06 0.40
C THR A 206 11.86 -10.36 0.99
N ASP A 207 11.38 -10.33 2.22
CA ASP A 207 10.69 -11.46 2.83
C ASP A 207 9.17 -11.43 2.70
N SER A 208 8.62 -10.33 2.16
CA SER A 208 7.21 -10.20 1.83
C SER A 208 6.82 -11.00 0.58
N MET A 209 6.42 -12.26 0.80
CA MET A 209 5.85 -13.11 -0.26
C MET A 209 4.64 -12.45 -0.94
N SER A 210 3.84 -11.71 -0.17
CA SER A 210 2.67 -11.00 -0.68
C SER A 210 3.03 -9.91 -1.70
N CYS A 211 4.11 -9.14 -1.45
CA CYS A 211 4.63 -8.15 -2.39
C CYS A 211 5.31 -8.82 -3.58
N PHE A 212 6.13 -9.85 -3.35
CA PHE A 212 6.78 -10.62 -4.40
C PHE A 212 5.76 -11.14 -5.43
N GLN A 213 4.71 -11.85 -4.97
CA GLN A 213 3.63 -12.34 -5.81
C GLN A 213 2.85 -11.21 -6.50
N ALA A 214 2.66 -10.07 -5.83
CA ALA A 214 1.95 -8.94 -6.43
C ALA A 214 2.73 -8.29 -7.57
N ILE A 215 4.05 -8.21 -7.45
CA ILE A 215 4.94 -7.69 -8.49
C ILE A 215 5.05 -8.70 -9.65
N GLN A 216 5.05 -10.00 -9.37
CA GLN A 216 5.07 -11.04 -10.39
C GLN A 216 3.73 -11.15 -11.16
N ASN A 217 2.59 -10.92 -10.50
CA ASN A 217 1.27 -11.09 -11.10
C ASN A 217 0.92 -9.94 -12.05
N HIS A 218 0.75 -10.23 -13.35
CA HIS A 218 0.40 -9.26 -14.39
C HIS A 218 -0.93 -8.50 -14.15
N ASN A 219 -1.89 -9.12 -13.45
CA ASN A 219 -3.23 -8.57 -13.25
C ASN A 219 -3.37 -7.66 -12.02
N LYS A 220 -2.40 -7.68 -11.09
CA LYS A 220 -2.44 -6.79 -9.91
C LYS A 220 -1.92 -5.39 -10.27
N SER A 221 -2.75 -4.38 -9.97
CA SER A 221 -2.62 -3.00 -10.49
C SER A 221 -2.63 -1.90 -9.41
N GLY A 222 -2.05 -2.16 -8.24
CA GLY A 222 -1.78 -1.08 -7.27
C GLY A 222 -0.76 -0.08 -7.82
N SER A 223 -0.94 1.22 -7.56
CA SER A 223 -0.06 2.30 -8.10
C SER A 223 1.42 2.03 -7.81
N ILE A 224 1.76 1.65 -6.57
CA ILE A 224 3.14 1.35 -6.17
C ILE A 224 3.72 0.12 -6.88
N ILE A 225 2.94 -0.95 -7.02
CA ILE A 225 3.32 -2.19 -7.71
C ILE A 225 3.57 -1.90 -9.19
N LYS A 226 2.73 -1.06 -9.80
CA LYS A 226 2.91 -0.63 -11.18
C LYS A 226 4.21 0.15 -11.34
N ASN A 227 4.55 1.04 -10.42
CA ASN A 227 5.81 1.80 -10.47
C ASN A 227 7.02 0.88 -10.34
N ILE A 228 6.99 -0.08 -9.40
CA ILE A 228 8.03 -1.10 -9.27
C ILE A 228 8.22 -1.85 -10.58
N LYS A 229 7.13 -2.39 -11.16
CA LYS A 229 7.16 -3.10 -12.44
C LYS A 229 7.73 -2.24 -13.57
N ASN A 230 7.29 -0.99 -13.68
CA ASN A 230 7.76 -0.07 -14.70
C ASN A 230 9.27 0.16 -14.62
N THR A 231 9.81 0.32 -13.41
CA THR A 231 11.26 0.46 -13.23
C THR A 231 11.99 -0.84 -13.55
N LEU A 232 11.48 -2.01 -13.16
CA LEU A 232 12.07 -3.30 -13.57
C LEU A 232 12.12 -3.46 -15.10
N ILE A 233 11.06 -3.04 -15.79
CA ILE A 233 10.97 -3.09 -17.26
C ILE A 233 11.94 -2.10 -17.91
N SER A 234 12.12 -0.92 -17.32
CA SER A 234 13.01 0.12 -17.83
C SER A 234 14.50 -0.23 -17.67
N PHE A 235 14.83 -1.13 -16.74
CA PHE A 235 16.20 -1.54 -16.44
C PHE A 235 16.37 -3.08 -16.53
N PRO A 236 16.12 -3.68 -17.72
CA PRO A 236 16.20 -5.12 -17.88
C PRO A 236 17.61 -5.63 -17.62
N GLY A 237 17.74 -6.74 -16.88
CA GLY A 237 19.04 -7.35 -16.56
C GLY A 237 19.88 -6.59 -15.52
N LYS A 238 19.42 -5.43 -15.04
CA LYS A 238 20.09 -4.65 -13.98
C LYS A 238 19.49 -4.91 -12.59
N ILE A 239 18.18 -5.11 -12.51
CA ILE A 239 17.45 -5.23 -11.26
C ILE A 239 16.74 -6.59 -11.22
N LYS A 240 16.95 -7.32 -10.13
CA LYS A 240 16.21 -8.55 -9.80
C LYS A 240 15.53 -8.41 -8.44
N ILE A 241 14.40 -9.08 -8.26
CA ILE A 241 13.74 -9.22 -6.98
C ILE A 241 13.85 -10.67 -6.55
N MET A 242 14.35 -10.89 -5.34
CA MET A 242 14.51 -12.19 -4.72
C MET A 242 13.64 -12.27 -3.48
N TRP A 243 12.82 -13.32 -3.40
CA TRP A 243 12.17 -13.64 -2.14
C TRP A 243 13.15 -14.37 -1.22
N ILE A 244 13.18 -13.95 0.04
CA ILE A 244 13.94 -14.62 1.12
C ILE A 244 13.00 -14.95 2.29
N PRO A 245 13.30 -15.96 3.10
CA PRO A 245 12.48 -16.28 4.25
C PRO A 245 12.73 -15.28 5.39
N GLY A 246 11.65 -14.69 5.90
CA GLY A 246 11.70 -13.78 7.06
C GLY A 246 12.20 -14.48 8.33
N HIS A 247 12.83 -13.73 9.22
CA HIS A 247 13.39 -14.18 10.52
C HIS A 247 14.32 -15.41 10.45
N SER A 248 14.97 -15.64 9.31
CA SER A 248 15.84 -16.81 9.10
C SER A 248 17.31 -16.57 9.45
N GLY A 249 17.65 -15.44 10.07
CA GLY A 249 19.03 -15.10 10.46
C GLY A 249 19.90 -14.53 9.33
N ILE A 250 19.31 -14.14 8.21
CA ILE A 250 20.03 -13.44 7.12
C ILE A 250 20.34 -12.01 7.61
N LYS A 251 21.63 -11.72 7.83
CA LYS A 251 22.10 -10.47 8.45
C LYS A 251 21.48 -9.20 7.86
N GLY A 252 21.43 -9.08 6.53
CA GLY A 252 20.86 -7.91 5.86
C GLY A 252 19.35 -7.73 6.08
N ASN A 253 18.60 -8.84 6.12
CA ASN A 253 17.16 -8.81 6.44
C ASN A 253 16.94 -8.43 7.89
N THR A 254 17.70 -9.04 8.82
CA THR A 254 17.60 -8.71 10.25
C THR A 254 17.89 -7.24 10.53
N LEU A 255 18.84 -6.65 9.82
CA LEU A 255 19.14 -5.23 9.95
C LEU A 255 18.00 -4.35 9.41
N ALA A 256 17.44 -4.68 8.24
CA ALA A 256 16.27 -3.97 7.70
C ALA A 256 15.06 -4.06 8.64
N ASP A 257 14.76 -5.24 9.19
CA ASP A 257 13.71 -5.49 10.19
C ASP A 257 13.87 -4.61 11.42
N THR A 258 15.09 -4.58 11.96
CA THR A 258 15.43 -3.79 13.16
C THR A 258 15.21 -2.30 12.90
N ILE A 259 15.74 -1.78 11.79
CA ILE A 259 15.59 -0.35 11.44
C ILE A 259 14.11 -0.01 11.22
N ALA A 260 13.37 -0.85 10.49
CA ALA A 260 11.95 -0.62 10.28
C ALA A 260 11.19 -0.57 11.62
N LYS A 261 11.46 -1.50 12.53
CA LYS A 261 10.87 -1.51 13.88
C LYS A 261 11.22 -0.27 14.68
N ASP A 262 12.47 0.16 14.69
CA ASP A 262 12.90 1.35 15.44
C ASP A 262 12.17 2.61 14.94
N ILE A 263 12.01 2.74 13.63
CA ILE A 263 11.30 3.88 13.03
C ILE A 263 9.80 3.85 13.33
N SER A 264 9.18 2.67 13.45
CA SER A 264 7.73 2.54 13.70
C SER A 264 7.26 3.19 15.01
N ILE A 265 8.20 3.51 15.90
CA ILE A 265 7.97 4.14 17.21
C ILE A 265 8.22 5.67 17.15
N THR A 266 8.87 6.16 16.10
CA THR A 266 9.12 7.60 15.92
C THR A 266 7.86 8.37 15.51
N PRO A 267 7.65 9.61 15.99
CA PRO A 267 6.40 10.35 15.78
C PRO A 267 6.30 11.11 14.44
N THR A 268 7.33 11.09 13.58
CA THR A 268 7.39 11.96 12.40
C THR A 268 7.18 11.18 11.11
N ILE A 269 6.08 11.47 10.39
CA ILE A 269 5.81 10.92 9.05
C ILE A 269 6.85 11.46 8.06
N THR A 270 7.55 10.57 7.36
CA THR A 270 8.56 10.95 6.36
C THR A 270 8.23 10.51 4.94
N SER A 271 7.20 9.67 4.75
CA SER A 271 6.74 9.23 3.43
C SER A 271 5.22 9.32 3.29
N GLU A 272 4.78 9.98 2.23
CA GLU A 272 3.36 10.26 1.95
C GLU A 272 2.66 9.16 1.11
N VAL A 273 3.26 7.98 0.99
CA VAL A 273 2.69 6.89 0.17
C VAL A 273 1.40 6.38 0.80
N ILE A 274 0.29 6.46 0.05
CA ILE A 274 -1.01 5.92 0.44
C ILE A 274 -1.58 5.06 -0.69
N LEU A 275 -2.10 3.89 -0.34
CA LEU A 275 -2.85 3.04 -1.26
C LEU A 275 -4.38 3.19 -1.07
N PRO A 276 -5.18 3.08 -2.14
CA PRO A 276 -6.65 3.07 -2.02
C PRO A 276 -7.16 2.05 -1.01
N SER A 277 -6.54 0.86 -0.93
CA SER A 277 -6.89 -0.19 0.04
C SER A 277 -6.70 0.22 1.50
N ASP A 278 -5.76 1.11 1.78
CA ASP A 278 -5.50 1.63 3.13
C ASP A 278 -6.59 2.62 3.51
N ILE A 279 -6.96 3.51 2.59
CA ILE A 279 -8.08 4.45 2.74
C ILE A 279 -9.38 3.68 2.98
N TYR A 280 -9.66 2.64 2.17
CA TYR A 280 -10.85 1.83 2.37
C TYR A 280 -10.88 1.24 3.79
N ARG A 281 -9.78 0.66 4.27
CA ARG A 281 -9.75 0.12 5.64
C ARG A 281 -9.93 1.18 6.71
N LEU A 282 -9.29 2.34 6.55
CA LEU A 282 -9.45 3.47 7.46
C LEU A 282 -10.92 3.91 7.58
N ILE A 283 -11.63 4.01 6.45
CA ILE A 283 -13.05 4.37 6.44
C ILE A 283 -13.89 3.31 7.18
N HIS A 284 -13.61 2.02 6.97
CA HIS A 284 -14.34 0.97 7.70
C HIS A 284 -14.01 0.96 9.19
N SER A 285 -12.77 1.26 9.60
CA SER A 285 -12.42 1.32 11.03
C SER A 285 -13.01 2.54 11.74
N HIS A 286 -13.13 3.67 11.05
CA HIS A 286 -13.74 4.89 11.61
C HIS A 286 -15.18 4.62 12.07
N LYS A 287 -15.93 3.81 11.31
CA LYS A 287 -17.32 3.42 11.62
C LYS A 287 -17.50 2.56 12.86
N VAL A 288 -16.49 1.80 13.27
CA VAL A 288 -16.62 0.91 14.44
C VAL A 288 -16.57 1.72 15.73
N ILE A 289 -16.06 2.96 15.68
CA ILE A 289 -15.77 3.81 16.83
C ILE A 289 -16.86 4.91 17.00
N THR A 290 -17.60 5.23 15.94
CA THR A 290 -18.71 6.19 15.91
C THR A 290 -20.07 5.52 16.05
#